data_AF-A0A7C7FQ80-F1
#
_entry.id   AF-A0A7C7FQ80-F1
#
_cell.length_a   1.000
_cell.length_b   1.000
_cell.length_c   1.000
_cell.angle_alpha   90.00
_cell.angle_beta   90.00
_cell.angle_gamma   90.00
#
_symmetry.space_group_name_H-M   'P 1'
#
loop_
_entity.id
_entity.type
_entity.pdbx_description
1 polymer ?
#
loop_
_entity_poly.entity_id
_entity_poly.type
_entity_poly.pdbx_seq_one_letter_code
_entity_poly.pdbx_strand_id
1 'polypeptide(L)'
;MEDPLFKADINVGGDDTSYKFQGFPDEVHANQSFILQATLSKDNGTAQYDISTATGTLYVVGYKDSIIPITILTAAAFSDSGAFGGGTTDRATFTVPKDVIPEVLGTLPLRNPGNAVFYFILEDGDSVLQFFQQVNVLDTNYTLTNDASPGPNTIVVDKNDLGTVESVTTTAPPAADLNVAYVVAPGATGVWALQDNNLAIGNGLDWIFSTPEEGNFVYVLDDPGHKVFDSSLWIDLLPPDDSITNAKLSNVAQDTIKGRITAGAGDPEDLTATQARTVLNVGDGAQVVTVAAGANITVDATDPANPIVAASGGVGDMLISTYDPATVSEQLVGLTAAQALTNKSVNGVTLNSAGGGVARLKDDGTYTNVTPAEVGNGTAQWNANKVQGNDVEAFTAGAPDDAKVLTWVDANSRFELLTPPGAGGGEVNTLALAPGATGLDPTEPKSGLELRTKGFTSGNGVTQAIVGDDIQTTGITATDSQIGVVELATDAETATGTAIDRALTPASAASHYAPRSIAPDI
;
A
#
# COMPACT_ATOMS: atom_id res chain seq x y z
N MET A 1 37.65 34.27 61.95
CA MET A 1 38.63 34.76 60.96
C MET A 1 38.74 36.25 61.24
N GLU A 2 39.95 36.82 61.36
CA GLU A 2 40.07 38.27 61.56
C GLU A 2 39.63 38.99 60.28
N ASP A 3 38.88 40.08 60.42
CA ASP A 3 38.45 40.89 59.29
C ASP A 3 39.67 41.50 58.58
N PRO A 4 39.74 41.45 57.23
CA PRO A 4 40.88 42.01 56.50
C PRO A 4 40.95 43.53 56.71
N LEU A 5 42.17 44.01 57.00
CA LEU A 5 42.46 45.43 57.25
C LEU A 5 43.14 46.07 56.04
N PHE A 6 42.46 47.05 55.43
CA PHE A 6 43.01 47.84 54.33
C PHE A 6 43.37 49.24 54.80
N LYS A 7 44.59 49.69 54.45
CA LYS A 7 45.16 50.95 54.95
C LYS A 7 45.38 51.94 53.82
N ALA A 8 45.07 53.21 54.05
CA ALA A 8 45.42 54.32 53.17
C ALA A 8 46.12 55.42 53.98
N ASP A 9 47.16 56.01 53.40
CA ASP A 9 47.76 57.24 53.90
C ASP A 9 47.23 58.41 53.08
N ILE A 10 46.68 59.41 53.74
CA ILE A 10 46.02 60.56 53.12
C ILE A 10 46.76 61.83 53.55
N ASN A 11 47.27 62.57 52.57
CA ASN A 11 47.90 63.86 52.77
C ASN A 11 46.87 64.96 52.51
N VAL A 12 46.51 65.72 53.55
CA VAL A 12 45.55 66.80 53.49
C VAL A 12 46.28 68.12 53.23
N GLY A 13 45.97 68.80 52.12
CA GLY A 13 46.43 70.17 51.82
C GLY A 13 47.55 70.35 50.78
N GLY A 14 48.06 69.28 50.14
CA GLY A 14 49.07 69.35 49.08
C GLY A 14 48.52 69.34 47.64
N ASP A 15 49.40 69.55 46.65
CA ASP A 15 49.04 69.59 45.22
C ASP A 15 48.60 68.22 44.65
N ASP A 16 48.96 67.11 45.32
CA ASP A 16 48.55 65.74 44.98
C ASP A 16 47.60 65.18 46.05
N THR A 17 46.31 65.02 45.71
CA THR A 17 45.24 64.53 46.62
C THR A 17 44.80 63.09 46.32
N SER A 18 45.63 62.29 45.66
CA SER A 18 45.33 60.87 45.40
C SER A 18 45.63 59.99 46.61
N TYR A 19 44.74 59.06 46.91
CA TYR A 19 44.94 58.03 47.95
C TYR A 19 44.65 56.64 47.36
N LYS A 20 45.21 55.60 47.97
CA LYS A 20 44.93 54.19 47.63
C LYS A 20 44.93 53.33 48.87
N PHE A 21 43.85 52.58 49.08
CA PHE A 21 43.84 51.52 50.09
C PHE A 21 44.72 50.36 49.63
N GLN A 22 45.77 50.05 50.39
CA GLN A 22 46.70 48.99 50.05
C GLN A 22 46.00 47.63 50.11
N GLY A 23 46.02 46.90 49.00
CA GLY A 23 45.43 45.57 48.89
C GLY A 23 43.91 45.52 48.85
N PHE A 24 43.22 46.67 48.77
CA PHE A 24 41.76 46.69 48.62
C PHE A 24 41.36 46.07 47.28
N PRO A 25 40.44 45.10 47.25
CA PRO A 25 40.09 44.39 46.03
C PRO A 25 39.25 45.26 45.09
N ASP A 26 39.26 44.92 43.80
CA ASP A 26 38.40 45.57 42.80
C ASP A 26 36.92 45.14 42.96
N GLU A 27 36.68 44.03 43.67
CA GLU A 27 35.38 43.43 43.94
C GLU A 27 35.21 43.10 45.43
N VAL A 28 34.03 43.39 45.99
CA VAL A 28 33.63 43.05 47.36
C VAL A 28 32.23 42.45 47.36
N HIS A 29 31.96 41.46 48.22
CA HIS A 29 30.61 40.92 48.35
C HIS A 29 29.79 41.70 49.36
N ALA A 30 28.46 41.75 49.17
CA ALA A 30 27.57 42.45 50.10
C ALA A 30 27.56 41.84 51.53
N ASN A 31 27.94 40.55 51.68
CA ASN A 31 28.12 39.87 52.97
C ASN A 31 29.56 39.92 53.50
N GLN A 32 30.46 40.67 52.87
CA GLN A 32 31.85 40.69 53.30
C GLN A 32 32.05 41.66 54.47
N SER A 33 32.75 41.20 55.51
CA SER A 33 33.26 42.07 56.57
C SER A 33 34.71 42.47 56.30
N PHE A 34 35.07 43.72 56.61
CA PHE A 34 36.44 44.23 56.49
C PHE A 34 36.60 45.53 57.28
N ILE A 35 37.85 45.95 57.48
CA ILE A 35 38.20 47.19 58.16
C ILE A 35 38.94 48.10 57.20
N LEU A 36 38.50 49.35 57.10
CA LEU A 36 39.21 50.41 56.38
C LEU A 36 39.84 51.36 57.39
N GLN A 37 41.13 51.64 57.23
CA GLN A 37 41.85 52.54 58.10
C GLN A 37 42.55 53.61 57.27
N ALA A 38 42.23 54.87 57.54
CA ALA A 38 42.89 56.01 56.95
C ALA A 38 43.81 56.67 57.99
N THR A 39 45.08 56.82 57.64
CA THR A 39 46.03 57.67 58.34
C THR A 39 45.99 59.07 57.73
N LEU A 40 45.79 60.12 58.52
CA LEU A 40 45.77 61.49 58.01
C LEU A 40 47.04 62.25 58.39
N SER A 41 47.67 62.89 57.41
CA SER A 41 48.84 63.75 57.61
C SER A 41 48.69 65.09 56.88
N LYS A 42 49.39 66.12 57.34
CA LYS A 42 49.57 67.44 56.72
C LYS A 42 50.87 67.44 55.91
N ASP A 43 50.89 68.20 54.82
CA ASP A 43 52.07 68.57 54.01
C ASP A 43 53.18 67.50 53.87
N ASN A 44 53.16 66.79 52.74
CA ASN A 44 54.19 65.84 52.30
C ASN A 44 54.60 64.75 53.33
N GLY A 45 53.74 64.45 54.31
CA GLY A 45 53.91 63.35 55.27
C GLY A 45 54.66 63.71 56.56
N THR A 46 54.89 65.01 56.83
CA THR A 46 55.80 65.45 57.91
C THR A 46 55.11 65.94 59.19
N ALA A 47 53.81 66.24 59.16
CA ALA A 47 53.01 66.61 60.34
C ALA A 47 51.66 65.89 60.33
N GLN A 48 51.00 65.71 61.48
CA GLN A 48 49.72 64.99 61.57
C GLN A 48 48.52 65.93 61.48
N TYR A 49 47.44 65.43 60.88
CA TYR A 49 46.15 66.13 60.87
C TYR A 49 45.38 65.72 62.13
N ASP A 50 45.22 66.67 63.04
CA ASP A 50 44.52 66.47 64.31
C ASP A 50 43.04 66.18 64.01
N ILE A 51 42.56 65.01 64.45
CA ILE A 51 41.18 64.54 64.30
C ILE A 51 40.52 64.30 65.66
N SER A 52 41.07 64.88 66.73
CA SER A 52 40.62 64.68 68.13
C SER A 52 39.17 65.08 68.37
N THR A 53 38.65 66.04 67.61
CA THR A 53 37.24 66.49 67.65
C THR A 53 36.42 66.05 66.44
N ALA A 54 37.00 65.25 65.55
CA ALA A 54 36.33 64.85 64.33
C ALA A 54 35.24 63.79 64.58
N THR A 55 34.22 63.81 63.74
CA THR A 55 33.29 62.70 63.55
C THR A 55 33.49 62.11 62.16
N GLY A 56 33.18 60.83 62.00
CA GLY A 56 33.40 60.14 60.74
C GLY A 56 32.29 59.16 60.45
N THR A 57 31.79 59.16 59.22
CA THR A 57 30.75 58.23 58.77
C THR A 57 31.12 57.65 57.41
N LEU A 58 30.90 56.35 57.25
CA LEU A 58 31.02 55.64 55.99
C LEU A 58 29.64 55.35 55.43
N TYR A 59 29.44 55.71 54.17
CA TYR A 59 28.24 55.42 53.41
C TYR A 59 28.56 54.61 52.15
N VAL A 60 27.52 54.01 51.56
CA VAL A 60 27.61 53.40 50.24
C VAL A 60 26.39 53.75 49.38
N VAL A 61 26.62 53.93 48.08
CA VAL A 61 25.58 54.25 47.07
C VAL A 61 25.97 53.66 45.71
N GLY A 62 25.00 53.49 44.81
CA GLY A 62 25.25 53.09 43.42
C GLY A 62 25.99 54.18 42.63
N TYR A 63 26.94 53.78 41.79
CA TYR A 63 27.71 54.71 40.97
C TYR A 63 26.83 55.36 39.88
N LYS A 64 26.67 56.68 39.95
CA LYS A 64 25.82 57.53 39.08
C LYS A 64 24.32 57.22 39.13
N ASP A 65 23.87 56.46 40.13
CA ASP A 65 22.46 56.19 40.32
C ASP A 65 21.90 57.02 41.48
N SER A 66 21.21 58.11 41.15
CA SER A 66 20.63 59.04 42.12
C SER A 66 19.40 58.48 42.83
N ILE A 67 18.93 57.29 42.44
CA ILE A 67 17.68 56.69 42.91
C ILE A 67 17.91 55.83 44.17
N ILE A 68 19.14 55.36 44.42
CA ILE A 68 19.43 54.51 45.59
C ILE A 68 19.71 55.39 46.81
N PRO A 69 18.98 55.23 47.92
CA PRO A 69 19.26 55.94 49.17
C PRO A 69 20.67 55.63 49.68
N ILE A 70 21.41 56.68 50.02
CA ILE A 70 22.71 56.58 50.67
C ILE A 70 22.53 55.82 51.99
N THR A 71 23.17 54.66 52.14
CA THR A 71 23.07 53.85 53.36
C THR A 71 24.27 54.11 54.26
N ILE A 72 24.02 54.40 55.54
CA ILE A 72 25.07 54.49 56.57
C ILE A 72 25.53 53.08 56.89
N LEU A 73 26.81 52.79 56.65
CA LEU A 73 27.39 51.51 57.00
C LEU A 73 27.85 51.53 58.46
N THR A 74 28.74 52.45 58.81
CA THR A 74 29.28 52.60 60.18
C THR A 74 29.85 53.99 60.47
N ALA A 75 30.01 54.28 61.77
CA ALA A 75 30.79 55.42 62.27
C ALA A 75 32.27 55.07 62.44
N ALA A 76 33.15 56.06 62.27
CA ALA A 76 34.58 55.89 62.46
C ALA A 76 34.95 55.79 63.95
N ALA A 77 35.83 54.84 64.27
CA ALA A 77 36.61 54.88 65.49
C ALA A 77 37.91 55.66 65.23
N PHE A 78 38.22 56.61 66.10
CA PHE A 78 39.41 57.44 66.01
C PHE A 78 40.46 56.99 67.02
N SER A 79 41.68 56.78 66.55
CA SER A 79 42.84 56.74 67.45
C SER A 79 43.53 58.08 67.36
N ASP A 80 43.33 58.89 68.39
CA ASP A 80 44.02 60.16 68.60
C ASP A 80 45.12 59.95 69.65
N SER A 81 46.29 60.51 69.41
CA SER A 81 47.41 60.46 70.34
C SER A 81 47.63 61.74 71.15
N GLY A 82 46.83 62.78 70.90
CA GLY A 82 46.82 64.02 71.67
C GLY A 82 47.94 64.98 71.28
N ALA A 83 47.50 66.21 70.95
CA ALA A 83 48.28 67.42 70.68
C ALA A 83 49.09 67.46 69.37
N PHE A 84 48.87 68.55 68.63
CA PHE A 84 49.61 68.98 67.43
C PHE A 84 51.12 68.72 67.55
N GLY A 85 51.64 67.79 66.75
CA GLY A 85 53.08 67.52 66.62
C GLY A 85 53.63 66.35 67.44
N GLY A 86 52.76 65.55 68.07
CA GLY A 86 53.12 64.42 68.93
C GLY A 86 53.48 63.09 68.25
N GLY A 87 54.18 63.05 67.11
CA GLY A 87 54.96 61.87 66.64
C GLY A 87 54.29 60.48 66.48
N THR A 88 52.99 60.28 66.75
CA THR A 88 52.27 58.99 66.63
C THR A 88 51.02 59.12 65.77
N THR A 89 50.78 58.15 64.89
CA THR A 89 49.84 58.28 63.77
C THR A 89 48.37 58.43 64.19
N ASP A 90 47.71 59.52 63.79
CA ASP A 90 46.26 59.69 63.90
C ASP A 90 45.52 58.88 62.82
N ARG A 91 44.50 58.11 63.22
CA ARG A 91 43.81 57.17 62.33
C ARG A 91 42.31 57.22 62.50
N ALA A 92 41.60 57.26 61.37
CA ALA A 92 40.18 56.98 61.28
C ALA A 92 39.99 55.53 60.84
N THR A 93 39.28 54.73 61.65
CA THR A 93 39.03 53.31 61.39
C THR A 93 37.54 53.08 61.21
N PHE A 94 37.14 52.59 60.04
CA PHE A 94 35.77 52.22 59.71
C PHE A 94 35.70 50.69 59.62
N THR A 95 34.96 50.08 60.53
CA THR A 95 34.63 48.67 60.44
C THR A 95 33.41 48.53 59.55
N VAL A 96 33.44 47.66 58.53
CA VAL A 96 32.26 47.27 57.77
C VAL A 96 31.87 45.88 58.26
N PRO A 97 30.79 45.74 59.06
CA PRO A 97 30.32 44.45 59.51
C PRO A 97 29.86 43.57 58.35
N LYS A 98 29.60 42.30 58.67
CA LYS A 98 28.92 41.40 57.75
C LYS A 98 27.50 41.92 57.43
N ASP A 99 27.06 41.73 56.20
CA ASP A 99 25.67 41.91 55.76
C ASP A 99 25.10 43.35 55.92
N VAL A 100 25.96 44.38 56.04
CA VAL A 100 25.52 45.78 56.09
C VAL A 100 25.56 46.48 54.73
N ILE A 101 26.30 45.95 53.75
CA ILE A 101 26.30 46.51 52.40
C ILE A 101 24.97 46.12 51.74
N PRO A 102 24.19 47.08 51.21
CA PRO A 102 22.91 46.76 50.59
C PRO A 102 23.05 45.81 49.40
N GLU A 103 22.35 44.67 49.45
CA GLU A 103 22.31 43.65 48.38
C GLU A 103 21.93 44.22 47.02
N VAL A 104 21.08 45.24 47.00
CA VAL A 104 20.64 45.91 45.77
C VAL A 104 21.82 46.46 44.96
N LEU A 105 22.94 46.81 45.60
CA LEU A 105 24.14 47.27 44.90
C LEU A 105 24.80 46.14 44.10
N GLY A 106 24.71 44.89 44.58
CA GLY A 106 25.17 43.69 43.87
C GLY A 106 24.44 43.42 42.56
N THR A 107 23.20 43.93 42.43
CA THR A 107 22.38 43.77 41.22
C THR A 107 22.68 44.82 40.15
N LEU A 108 23.48 45.84 40.46
CA LEU A 108 23.83 46.89 39.51
C LEU A 108 24.87 46.39 38.49
N PRO A 109 24.80 46.83 37.21
CA PRO A 109 25.78 46.44 36.21
C PRO A 109 27.21 46.75 36.67
N LEU A 110 28.08 45.73 36.67
CA LEU A 110 29.50 45.86 36.98
C LEU A 110 30.16 46.86 36.02
N ARG A 111 31.02 47.73 36.56
CA ARG A 111 31.70 48.77 35.78
C ARG A 111 33.18 48.79 36.11
N ASN A 112 33.97 49.34 35.20
CA ASN A 112 35.33 49.80 35.49
C ASN A 112 35.27 51.34 35.59
N PRO A 113 35.43 51.95 36.77
CA PRO A 113 36.13 51.43 37.96
C PRO A 113 35.27 50.74 39.05
N GLY A 114 33.94 50.81 39.00
CA GLY A 114 33.07 50.11 39.96
C GLY A 114 31.58 50.45 39.79
N ASN A 115 30.68 49.56 40.24
CA ASN A 115 29.22 49.79 40.24
C ASN A 115 28.70 50.53 41.49
N ALA A 116 29.51 50.64 42.54
CA ALA A 116 29.19 51.33 43.77
C ALA A 116 30.30 52.30 44.19
N VAL A 117 29.95 53.24 45.06
CA VAL A 117 30.87 54.20 45.66
C VAL A 117 30.75 54.13 47.18
N PHE A 118 31.86 53.79 47.84
CA PHE A 118 32.02 53.99 49.27
C PHE A 118 32.43 55.44 49.51
N TYR A 119 31.61 56.13 50.29
CA TYR A 119 31.74 57.54 50.57
C TYR A 119 32.12 57.74 52.03
N PHE A 120 33.27 58.34 52.25
CA PHE A 120 33.81 58.58 53.58
C PHE A 120 33.74 60.08 53.84
N ILE A 121 33.09 60.43 54.94
CA ILE A 121 33.03 61.82 55.41
C ILE A 121 33.71 61.87 56.76
N LEU A 122 34.66 62.80 56.89
CA LEU A 122 35.22 63.23 58.17
C LEU A 122 34.85 64.69 58.37
N GLU A 123 34.22 65.00 59.49
CA GLU A 123 33.79 66.36 59.84
C GLU A 123 34.52 66.78 61.12
N ASP A 124 35.26 67.89 61.06
CA ASP A 124 35.93 68.49 62.22
C ASP A 124 35.58 69.98 62.27
N GLY A 125 34.65 70.33 63.17
CA GLY A 125 34.10 71.68 63.27
C GLY A 125 33.51 72.17 61.94
N ASP A 126 34.12 73.21 61.35
CA ASP A 126 33.71 73.81 60.07
C ASP A 126 34.39 73.17 58.85
N SER A 127 35.26 72.17 59.05
CA SER A 127 35.99 71.48 57.97
C SER A 127 35.39 70.12 57.67
N VAL A 128 35.23 69.81 56.39
CA VAL A 128 34.76 68.49 55.92
C VAL A 128 35.76 67.92 54.93
N LEU A 129 36.25 66.72 55.19
CA LEU A 129 37.06 65.94 54.26
C LEU A 129 36.21 64.80 53.70
N GLN A 130 36.22 64.67 52.37
CA GLN A 130 35.45 63.67 51.65
C GLN A 130 36.33 62.90 50.68
N PHE A 131 36.21 61.59 50.70
CA PHE A 131 36.89 60.71 49.76
C PHE A 131 35.96 59.60 49.28
N PHE A 132 36.22 59.11 48.06
CA PHE A 132 35.33 58.23 47.30
C PHE A 132 36.08 57.02 46.76
N GLN A 133 35.76 55.82 47.27
CA GLN A 133 36.29 54.58 46.72
C GLN A 133 35.26 53.93 45.81
N GLN A 134 35.57 53.80 44.52
CA GLN A 134 34.76 53.00 43.60
C GLN A 134 35.17 51.54 43.69
N VAL A 135 34.19 50.66 43.73
CA VAL A 135 34.40 49.20 43.78
C VAL A 135 33.19 48.51 43.17
N ASN A 136 33.39 47.30 42.65
CA ASN A 136 32.28 46.44 42.28
C ASN A 136 31.76 45.72 43.53
N VAL A 137 30.52 46.00 43.93
CA VAL A 137 29.79 45.21 44.90
C VAL A 137 29.14 44.05 44.15
N LEU A 138 29.39 42.83 44.61
CA LEU A 138 28.72 41.60 44.20
C LEU A 138 27.62 41.29 45.22
N ASP A 139 26.55 40.64 44.78
CA ASP A 139 25.56 40.10 45.69
C ASP A 139 26.15 38.98 46.57
N THR A 140 25.39 38.58 47.60
CA THR A 140 25.81 37.53 48.54
C THR A 140 25.81 36.11 47.97
N ASN A 141 25.31 35.91 46.75
CA ASN A 141 25.05 34.59 46.17
C ASN A 141 26.03 34.20 45.06
N TYR A 142 27.12 34.93 44.86
CA TYR A 142 28.09 34.62 43.81
C TYR A 142 28.89 33.33 44.12
N THR A 143 28.35 32.19 43.71
CA THR A 143 29.09 30.94 43.52
C THR A 143 29.59 30.90 42.07
N LEU A 144 30.90 31.05 41.90
CA LEU A 144 31.59 30.89 40.63
C LEU A 144 31.52 29.42 40.18
N THR A 145 30.90 29.14 39.03
CA THR A 145 31.56 28.29 38.03
C THR A 145 31.46 28.92 36.65
N ASN A 146 32.66 29.25 36.19
CA ASN A 146 33.14 29.87 34.98
C ASN A 146 32.71 29.21 33.66
N ASP A 147 32.61 30.03 32.62
CA ASP A 147 32.84 29.77 31.18
C ASP A 147 31.88 28.85 30.38
N ALA A 148 31.48 29.39 29.22
CA ALA A 148 30.86 28.79 28.03
C ALA A 148 29.36 28.38 28.02
N SER A 149 28.55 29.30 27.46
CA SER A 149 27.34 29.07 26.64
C SER A 149 26.05 28.55 27.31
N PRO A 150 24.86 28.90 26.76
CA PRO A 150 23.63 29.14 27.52
C PRO A 150 22.76 27.87 27.70
N GLY A 151 22.05 27.81 28.82
CA GLY A 151 21.02 26.79 29.09
C GLY A 151 20.56 26.82 30.55
N PRO A 152 19.27 26.56 30.82
CA PRO A 152 18.52 27.17 31.91
C PRO A 152 18.81 26.48 33.24
N ASN A 153 19.06 27.26 34.29
CA ASN A 153 18.65 26.97 35.66
C ASN A 153 19.09 28.15 36.52
N THR A 154 18.39 29.26 36.31
CA THR A 154 18.19 30.26 37.33
C THR A 154 17.62 29.53 38.55
N ILE A 155 18.36 29.43 39.66
CA ILE A 155 17.68 29.32 40.95
C ILE A 155 17.13 30.71 41.19
N VAL A 156 15.99 30.97 40.56
CA VAL A 156 15.11 32.04 40.98
C VAL A 156 14.71 31.61 42.39
N VAL A 157 14.98 32.43 43.42
CA VAL A 157 14.02 32.45 44.53
C VAL A 157 12.77 33.03 43.89
N ASP A 158 11.99 32.15 43.28
CA ASP A 158 10.92 32.56 42.41
C ASP A 158 9.89 33.21 43.30
N LYS A 159 9.62 34.51 43.06
CA LYS A 159 8.47 35.17 43.69
C LYS A 159 7.17 34.42 43.37
N ASN A 160 7.23 33.55 42.36
CA ASN A 160 6.15 32.67 41.97
C ASN A 160 6.14 31.31 42.67
N ASP A 161 7.19 30.86 43.36
CA ASP A 161 7.15 29.62 44.14
C ASP A 161 6.51 29.87 45.50
N LEU A 162 5.24 29.49 45.65
CA LEU A 162 4.49 29.65 46.89
C LEU A 162 4.66 28.45 47.84
N GLY A 163 5.52 27.48 47.49
CA GLY A 163 5.86 26.34 48.32
C GLY A 163 4.93 25.13 48.15
N THR A 164 4.77 24.37 49.24
CA THR A 164 4.05 23.09 49.25
C THR A 164 2.63 23.26 49.78
N VAL A 165 1.66 22.63 49.11
CA VAL A 165 0.27 22.54 49.56
C VAL A 165 -0.16 21.08 49.66
N GLU A 166 -1.01 20.78 50.64
CA GLU A 166 -1.54 19.42 50.86
C GLU A 166 -2.47 18.98 49.72
N SER A 167 -3.34 19.88 49.27
CA SER A 167 -4.34 19.57 48.25
C SER A 167 -4.80 20.82 47.50
N VAL A 168 -5.26 20.61 46.26
CA VAL A 168 -5.97 21.62 45.46
C VAL A 168 -7.42 21.27 45.14
N THR A 169 -7.88 20.09 45.57
CA THR A 169 -9.23 19.57 45.25
C THR A 169 -10.17 19.57 46.45
N THR A 170 -9.64 19.88 47.64
CA THR A 170 -10.39 19.88 48.89
C THR A 170 -11.38 21.05 48.95
N THR A 171 -12.67 20.73 49.13
CA THR A 171 -13.78 21.73 49.19
C THR A 171 -14.32 21.97 50.60
N ALA A 172 -13.89 21.17 51.58
CA ALA A 172 -14.26 21.34 52.99
C ALA A 172 -13.01 21.60 53.84
N PRO A 173 -12.94 22.70 54.62
CA PRO A 173 -11.74 23.06 55.37
C PRO A 173 -11.37 21.99 56.41
N PRO A 174 -10.12 21.48 56.39
CA PRO A 174 -9.56 20.66 57.46
C PRO A 174 -9.31 21.48 58.74
N ALA A 175 -8.72 20.83 59.75
CA ALA A 175 -8.19 21.55 60.91
C ALA A 175 -7.09 22.55 60.45
N ALA A 176 -7.12 23.77 60.97
CA ALA A 176 -6.18 24.84 60.62
C ALA A 176 -4.82 24.66 61.31
N ASP A 177 -4.18 23.50 61.08
CA ASP A 177 -2.88 23.17 61.66
C ASP A 177 -1.80 24.18 61.21
N LEU A 178 -0.88 24.51 62.13
CA LEU A 178 0.11 25.55 61.91
C LEU A 178 1.01 25.23 60.70
N ASN A 179 1.13 26.17 59.77
CA ASN A 179 1.95 26.12 58.55
C ASN A 179 1.55 25.03 57.54
N VAL A 180 0.35 24.48 57.65
CA VAL A 180 -0.21 23.60 56.62
C VAL A 180 -0.95 24.45 55.60
N ALA A 181 -0.64 24.27 54.32
CA ALA A 181 -1.22 25.06 53.24
C ALA A 181 -2.09 24.21 52.30
N TYR A 182 -3.14 24.81 51.76
CA TYR A 182 -4.03 24.24 50.76
C TYR A 182 -4.32 25.28 49.67
N VAL A 183 -4.66 24.83 48.48
CA VAL A 183 -5.40 25.67 47.53
C VAL A 183 -6.88 25.38 47.73
N VAL A 184 -7.68 26.43 47.94
CA VAL A 184 -9.12 26.28 48.13
C VAL A 184 -9.77 25.89 46.79
N ALA A 185 -10.34 24.70 46.72
CA ALA A 185 -11.01 24.23 45.50
C ALA A 185 -12.28 25.07 45.21
N PRO A 186 -12.62 25.29 43.93
CA PRO A 186 -13.86 25.99 43.56
C PRO A 186 -15.11 25.39 44.21
N GLY A 187 -16.00 26.24 44.72
CA GLY A 187 -17.20 25.81 45.42
C GLY A 187 -16.94 25.32 46.85
N ALA A 188 -15.88 25.80 47.49
CA ALA A 188 -15.56 25.44 48.87
C ALA A 188 -16.65 25.89 49.86
N THR A 189 -16.69 25.20 51.01
CA THR A 189 -17.72 25.35 52.05
C THR A 189 -17.12 25.84 53.37
N GLY A 190 -17.98 26.23 54.32
CA GLY A 190 -17.54 26.65 55.65
C GLY A 190 -16.70 27.94 55.62
N VAL A 191 -15.62 27.97 56.40
CA VAL A 191 -14.70 29.13 56.47
C VAL A 191 -13.92 29.37 55.16
N TRP A 192 -13.90 28.39 54.25
CA TRP A 192 -13.29 28.52 52.91
C TRP A 192 -14.27 29.04 51.85
N ALA A 193 -15.54 29.28 52.19
CA ALA A 193 -16.52 29.76 51.22
C ALA A 193 -16.09 31.12 50.63
N LEU A 194 -16.25 31.27 49.30
CA LEU A 194 -15.85 32.44 48.49
C LEU A 194 -14.35 32.69 48.40
N GLN A 195 -13.51 31.73 48.83
CA GLN A 195 -12.05 31.81 48.72
C GLN A 195 -11.51 30.96 47.57
N ASP A 196 -12.34 30.62 46.59
CA ASP A 196 -12.01 29.77 45.45
C ASP A 196 -10.66 30.19 44.80
N ASN A 197 -9.76 29.22 44.65
CA ASN A 197 -8.40 29.34 44.12
C ASN A 197 -7.38 30.12 44.95
N ASN A 198 -7.75 30.69 46.11
CA ASN A 198 -6.78 31.30 47.02
C ASN A 198 -5.95 30.22 47.75
N LEU A 199 -4.72 30.57 48.13
CA LEU A 199 -3.95 29.80 49.11
C LEU A 199 -4.57 30.00 50.49
N ALA A 200 -4.79 28.91 51.22
CA ALA A 200 -5.21 28.90 52.62
C ALA A 200 -4.08 28.31 53.48
N ILE A 201 -3.55 29.10 54.42
CA ILE A 201 -2.45 28.71 55.30
C ILE A 201 -2.95 28.68 56.75
N GLY A 202 -2.82 27.54 57.42
CA GLY A 202 -3.25 27.37 58.81
C GLY A 202 -2.30 28.07 59.78
N ASN A 203 -2.85 28.82 60.74
CA ASN A 203 -2.07 29.51 61.80
C ASN A 203 -2.15 28.80 63.16
N GLY A 204 -2.71 27.58 63.21
CA GLY A 204 -2.97 26.81 64.44
C GLY A 204 -4.35 27.06 65.07
N LEU A 205 -5.08 28.08 64.63
CA LEU A 205 -6.42 28.45 65.15
C LEU A 205 -7.43 28.76 64.04
N ASP A 206 -6.98 29.37 62.94
CA ASP A 206 -7.79 29.80 61.81
C ASP A 206 -6.97 29.79 60.50
N TRP A 207 -7.62 30.07 59.38
CA TRP A 207 -7.03 30.11 58.04
C TRP A 207 -6.67 31.55 57.63
N ILE A 208 -5.46 31.72 57.09
CA ILE A 208 -5.01 32.95 56.43
C ILE A 208 -5.08 32.72 54.93
N PHE A 209 -5.76 33.61 54.20
CA PHE A 209 -5.92 33.50 52.76
C PHE A 209 -4.98 34.46 52.02
N SER A 210 -4.39 33.97 50.93
CA SER A 210 -3.57 34.76 50.01
C SER A 210 -4.04 34.52 48.58
N THR A 211 -4.23 35.59 47.82
CA THR A 211 -4.59 35.51 46.41
C THR A 211 -3.32 35.29 45.58
N PRO A 212 -3.25 34.22 44.76
CA PRO A 212 -2.10 33.99 43.88
C PRO A 212 -2.11 34.96 42.70
N GLU A 213 -0.92 35.31 42.23
CA GLU A 213 -0.70 36.02 40.97
C GLU A 213 -0.54 35.02 39.82
N GLU A 214 -0.87 35.43 38.59
CA GLU A 214 -0.65 34.60 37.40
C GLU A 214 0.83 34.19 37.31
N GLY A 215 1.07 32.89 37.07
CA GLY A 215 2.42 32.32 37.04
C GLY A 215 2.93 31.83 38.39
N ASN A 216 2.26 32.13 39.51
CA ASN A 216 2.56 31.48 40.79
C ASN A 216 2.37 29.97 40.67
N PHE A 217 3.28 29.19 41.24
CA PHE A 217 3.20 27.73 41.29
C PHE A 217 3.33 27.20 42.71
N VAL A 218 2.74 26.03 42.94
CA VAL A 218 2.82 25.26 44.19
C VAL A 218 3.14 23.81 43.88
N TYR A 219 3.81 23.13 44.80
CA TYR A 219 3.93 21.67 44.78
C TYR A 219 2.78 21.05 45.59
N VAL A 220 2.02 20.17 44.97
CA VAL A 220 0.82 19.56 45.57
C VAL A 220 1.16 18.16 46.08
N LEU A 221 0.79 17.84 47.33
CA LEU A 221 1.12 16.56 47.96
C LEU A 221 0.12 15.44 47.63
N ASP A 222 -1.18 15.73 47.54
CA ASP A 222 -2.22 14.74 47.23
C ASP A 222 -2.25 14.30 45.75
N ASP A 223 -1.76 15.17 44.87
CA ASP A 223 -1.53 14.95 43.45
C ASP A 223 -0.10 15.39 43.10
N PRO A 224 0.91 14.51 43.34
CA PRO A 224 2.32 14.86 43.29
C PRO A 224 2.73 15.55 42.00
N GLY A 225 2.85 16.88 42.04
CA GLY A 225 3.13 17.69 40.86
C GLY A 225 3.14 19.18 41.16
N HIS A 226 3.78 19.94 40.27
CA HIS A 226 3.69 21.39 40.32
C HIS A 226 2.44 21.84 39.56
N LYS A 227 1.63 22.68 40.21
CA LYS A 227 0.52 23.37 39.56
C LYS A 227 0.84 24.86 39.48
N VAL A 228 0.49 25.49 38.37
CA VAL A 228 0.67 26.92 38.11
C VAL A 228 -0.70 27.58 38.02
N PHE A 229 -0.82 28.80 38.55
CA PHE A 229 -2.04 29.59 38.47
C PHE A 229 -2.09 30.36 37.15
N ASP A 230 -3.11 30.10 36.33
CA ASP A 230 -3.26 30.65 34.97
C ASP A 230 -4.08 31.95 34.90
N SER A 231 -4.19 32.67 36.03
CA SER A 231 -5.11 33.78 36.33
C SER A 231 -6.56 33.38 36.67
N SER A 232 -6.96 32.12 36.45
CA SER A 232 -8.32 31.64 36.71
C SER A 232 -8.36 30.36 37.54
N LEU A 233 -7.49 29.40 37.26
CA LEU A 233 -7.42 28.08 37.86
C LEU A 233 -5.96 27.67 38.09
N TRP A 234 -5.78 26.71 39.00
CA TRP A 234 -4.52 25.99 39.16
C TRP A 234 -4.47 24.84 38.16
N ILE A 235 -3.55 24.91 37.21
CA ILE A 235 -3.36 23.93 36.14
C ILE A 235 -2.03 23.21 36.30
N ASP A 236 -1.88 22.02 35.72
CA ASP A 236 -0.61 21.30 35.77
C ASP A 236 0.48 22.07 35.01
N LEU A 237 1.61 22.30 35.66
CA LEU A 237 2.77 22.95 35.03
C LEU A 237 3.41 22.03 33.99
N LEU A 238 3.40 20.73 34.25
CA LEU A 238 3.88 19.70 33.34
C LEU A 238 2.70 18.96 32.70
N PRO A 239 2.81 18.55 31.42
CA PRO A 239 1.78 17.72 30.80
C PRO A 239 1.64 16.41 31.59
N PRO A 240 0.43 16.03 32.03
CA PRO A 240 0.23 14.74 32.66
C PRO A 240 0.41 13.60 31.65
N ASP A 241 0.49 12.37 32.16
CA ASP A 241 0.49 11.16 31.32
C ASP A 241 -0.72 11.17 30.37
N ASP A 242 -0.53 10.68 29.15
CA ASP A 242 -1.55 10.63 28.08
C ASP A 242 -2.18 11.98 27.68
N SER A 243 -1.59 13.12 28.09
CA SER A 243 -2.15 14.45 27.79
C SER A 243 -1.81 14.99 26.39
N ILE A 244 -0.96 14.29 25.63
CA ILE A 244 -0.57 14.69 24.28
C ILE A 244 -1.63 14.24 23.27
N THR A 245 -2.52 15.16 22.91
CA THR A 245 -3.56 14.91 21.90
C THR A 245 -3.03 15.15 20.48
N ASN A 246 -3.71 14.61 19.45
CA ASN A 246 -3.35 14.88 18.05
C ASN A 246 -3.38 16.37 17.70
N ALA A 247 -4.23 17.16 18.37
CA ALA A 247 -4.26 18.62 18.19
C ALA A 247 -2.96 19.28 18.68
N LYS A 248 -2.36 18.79 19.78
CA LYS A 248 -1.04 19.26 20.26
C LYS A 248 0.10 18.87 19.30
N LEU A 249 -0.13 17.92 18.39
CA LEU A 249 0.82 17.47 17.36
C LEU A 249 0.57 18.11 15.98
N SER A 250 -0.26 19.15 15.87
CA SER A 250 -0.70 19.69 14.57
C SER A 250 0.43 20.29 13.73
N ASN A 251 1.53 20.71 14.35
CA ASN A 251 2.61 21.48 13.72
C ASN A 251 3.84 20.62 13.35
N VAL A 252 3.67 19.30 13.23
CA VAL A 252 4.71 18.44 12.64
C VAL A 252 4.83 18.78 11.15
N ALA A 253 6.04 19.12 10.70
CA ALA A 253 6.29 19.46 9.31
C ALA A 253 5.95 18.29 8.36
N GLN A 254 5.62 18.62 7.10
CA GLN A 254 5.38 17.61 6.07
C GLN A 254 6.58 16.67 5.94
N ASP A 255 6.31 15.39 5.66
CA ASP A 255 7.32 14.33 5.46
C ASP A 255 8.28 14.13 6.64
N THR A 256 7.82 14.42 7.86
CA THR A 256 8.60 14.29 9.09
C THR A 256 8.08 13.14 9.96
N ILE A 257 8.97 12.25 10.37
CA ILE A 257 8.67 11.17 11.33
C ILE A 257 9.48 11.42 12.59
N LYS A 258 8.79 11.48 13.74
CA LYS A 258 9.44 11.55 15.05
C LYS A 258 9.94 10.15 15.44
N GLY A 259 11.22 10.03 15.77
CA GLY A 259 11.83 8.76 16.15
C GLY A 259 13.20 8.97 16.78
N ARG A 260 14.06 7.96 16.77
CA ARG A 260 15.43 8.08 17.28
C ARG A 260 16.33 7.14 16.50
N ILE A 261 17.40 7.67 15.90
CA ILE A 261 18.44 6.88 15.22
C ILE A 261 19.80 6.99 15.92
N THR A 262 20.02 8.06 16.69
CA THR A 262 21.22 8.19 17.50
C THR A 262 21.26 7.11 18.59
N ALA A 263 22.42 6.47 18.75
CA ALA A 263 22.59 5.41 19.73
C ALA A 263 22.40 5.93 21.18
N GLY A 264 21.68 5.16 22.00
CA GLY A 264 21.40 5.48 23.40
C GLY A 264 20.05 6.18 23.61
N ALA A 265 19.68 6.36 24.88
CA ALA A 265 18.47 7.07 25.27
C ALA A 265 18.65 8.60 25.14
N GLY A 266 17.56 9.33 24.91
CA GLY A 266 17.52 10.79 24.86
C GLY A 266 16.26 11.28 24.12
N ASP A 267 16.25 12.57 23.78
CA ASP A 267 15.09 13.23 23.16
C ASP A 267 14.72 12.68 21.77
N PRO A 268 13.43 12.72 21.37
CA PRO A 268 13.01 12.37 20.01
C PRO A 268 13.63 13.28 18.94
N GLU A 269 13.99 12.67 17.82
CA GLU A 269 14.62 13.28 16.64
C GLU A 269 13.63 13.37 15.48
N ASP A 270 13.83 14.38 14.63
CA ASP A 270 13.22 14.43 13.30
C ASP A 270 14.00 13.54 12.33
N LEU A 271 13.41 12.40 12.00
CA LEU A 271 14.02 11.46 11.08
C LEU A 271 13.65 11.84 9.64
N THR A 272 14.67 11.93 8.79
CA THR A 272 14.46 11.88 7.33
C THR A 272 13.90 10.51 6.93
N ALA A 273 13.24 10.43 5.78
CA ALA A 273 12.73 9.16 5.25
C ALA A 273 13.82 8.07 5.17
N THR A 274 15.05 8.42 4.79
CA THR A 274 16.18 7.49 4.78
C THR A 274 16.53 6.98 6.18
N GLN A 275 16.58 7.86 7.19
CA GLN A 275 16.87 7.45 8.56
C GLN A 275 15.76 6.57 9.13
N ALA A 276 14.49 6.91 8.91
CA ALA A 276 13.36 6.10 9.34
C ALA A 276 13.41 4.68 8.74
N ARG A 277 13.75 4.58 7.45
CA ARG A 277 13.94 3.30 6.77
C ARG A 277 15.10 2.48 7.32
N THR A 278 16.21 3.13 7.66
CA THR A 278 17.35 2.47 8.33
C THR A 278 16.93 1.88 9.67
N VAL A 279 16.17 2.63 10.49
CA VAL A 279 15.65 2.14 11.79
C VAL A 279 14.72 0.94 11.61
N LEU A 280 13.87 0.95 10.59
CA LEU A 280 12.96 -0.16 10.26
C LEU A 280 13.65 -1.31 9.50
N ASN A 281 14.92 -1.16 9.14
CA ASN A 281 15.68 -2.09 8.31
C ASN A 281 15.00 -2.39 6.95
N VAL A 282 14.51 -1.36 6.26
CA VAL A 282 13.87 -1.47 4.94
C VAL A 282 14.57 -0.59 3.89
N GLY A 283 14.51 -0.99 2.62
CA GLY A 283 15.05 -0.22 1.49
C GLY A 283 14.12 0.91 1.02
N ASP A 284 14.65 1.86 0.26
CA ASP A 284 13.82 2.88 -0.41
C ASP A 284 12.93 2.23 -1.47
N GLY A 285 11.63 2.53 -1.45
CA GLY A 285 10.65 1.87 -2.32
C GLY A 285 10.46 0.37 -2.05
N ALA A 286 10.74 -0.12 -0.84
CA ALA A 286 10.62 -1.54 -0.49
C ALA A 286 9.23 -2.12 -0.85
N GLN A 287 9.22 -3.02 -1.84
CA GLN A 287 8.16 -4.00 -2.08
C GLN A 287 8.64 -5.36 -1.56
N VAL A 288 7.92 -6.47 -1.77
CA VAL A 288 8.47 -7.81 -1.47
C VAL A 288 9.58 -8.09 -2.50
N VAL A 289 10.81 -7.64 -2.21
CA VAL A 289 11.93 -7.64 -3.18
C VAL A 289 12.58 -9.02 -3.29
N THR A 290 12.59 -9.81 -2.21
CA THR A 290 13.12 -11.17 -2.24
C THR A 290 12.31 -12.08 -1.32
N VAL A 291 11.74 -13.14 -1.90
CA VAL A 291 11.32 -14.30 -1.12
C VAL A 291 12.57 -15.16 -0.99
N ALA A 292 13.08 -15.32 0.23
CA ALA A 292 14.12 -16.30 0.47
C ALA A 292 13.48 -17.70 0.33
N ALA A 293 14.03 -18.52 -0.56
CA ALA A 293 13.64 -19.92 -0.64
C ALA A 293 13.95 -20.60 0.71
N GLY A 294 12.91 -20.83 1.52
CA GLY A 294 12.98 -21.72 2.66
C GLY A 294 13.10 -23.18 2.20
N ALA A 295 13.24 -24.11 3.16
CA ALA A 295 13.11 -25.53 2.83
C ALA A 295 11.79 -25.76 2.08
N ASN A 296 11.83 -26.53 1.00
CA ASN A 296 10.66 -26.84 0.17
C ASN A 296 10.03 -25.63 -0.56
N ILE A 297 10.77 -24.55 -0.77
CA ILE A 297 10.37 -23.42 -1.62
C ILE A 297 11.43 -23.23 -2.70
N THR A 298 11.00 -22.95 -3.93
CA THR A 298 11.84 -22.47 -5.03
C THR A 298 11.33 -21.12 -5.49
N VAL A 299 12.24 -20.19 -5.72
CA VAL A 299 11.92 -18.85 -6.19
C VAL A 299 12.59 -18.68 -7.53
N ASP A 300 11.79 -18.56 -8.59
CA ASP A 300 12.28 -18.19 -9.91
C ASP A 300 12.50 -16.68 -9.93
N ALA A 301 13.76 -16.27 -9.85
CA ALA A 301 14.19 -14.88 -9.86
C ALA A 301 14.57 -14.39 -11.27
N THR A 302 14.19 -15.11 -12.33
CA THR A 302 14.49 -14.71 -13.71
C THR A 302 13.75 -13.42 -14.11
N ASP A 303 12.60 -13.14 -13.49
CA ASP A 303 11.97 -11.80 -13.47
C ASP A 303 11.95 -11.27 -12.02
N PRO A 304 12.89 -10.39 -11.64
CA PRO A 304 12.94 -9.81 -10.30
C PRO A 304 11.74 -8.94 -9.94
N ALA A 305 10.96 -8.47 -10.91
CA ALA A 305 9.75 -7.68 -10.66
C ALA A 305 8.54 -8.55 -10.32
N ASN A 306 8.52 -9.82 -10.76
CA ASN A 306 7.45 -10.78 -10.53
C ASN A 306 8.02 -12.19 -10.24
N PRO A 307 8.69 -12.41 -9.11
CA PRO A 307 9.29 -13.70 -8.80
C PRO A 307 8.19 -14.77 -8.64
N ILE A 308 8.34 -15.90 -9.34
CA ILE A 308 7.42 -17.04 -9.18
C ILE A 308 7.88 -17.85 -7.97
N VAL A 309 7.03 -17.95 -6.94
CA VAL A 309 7.29 -18.76 -5.76
C VAL A 309 6.54 -20.07 -5.87
N ALA A 310 7.28 -21.18 -5.90
CA ALA A 310 6.74 -22.53 -5.94
C ALA A 310 7.17 -23.31 -4.69
N ALA A 311 6.37 -24.27 -4.24
CA ALA A 311 6.80 -25.23 -3.24
C ALA A 311 7.65 -26.33 -3.91
N SER A 312 8.92 -26.46 -3.53
CA SER A 312 9.84 -27.50 -4.01
C SER A 312 9.75 -28.81 -3.23
N GLY A 313 8.96 -28.85 -2.14
CA GLY A 313 8.75 -30.04 -1.31
C GLY A 313 7.47 -30.78 -1.61
N GLY A 314 7.35 -31.28 -2.83
CA GLY A 314 6.36 -32.28 -3.21
C GLY A 314 7.04 -33.29 -4.12
N VAL A 315 7.58 -34.35 -3.53
CA VAL A 315 7.95 -35.56 -4.27
C VAL A 315 6.65 -36.13 -4.86
N GLY A 316 6.31 -35.74 -6.10
CA GLY A 316 5.36 -36.47 -6.93
C GLY A 316 4.18 -35.75 -7.57
N ASP A 317 4.15 -34.42 -7.76
CA ASP A 317 3.03 -33.83 -8.51
C ASP A 317 3.38 -32.55 -9.28
N MET A 318 2.84 -32.42 -10.50
CA MET A 318 2.92 -31.18 -11.28
C MET A 318 2.11 -30.10 -10.56
N LEU A 319 2.72 -28.94 -10.32
CA LEU A 319 2.00 -27.75 -9.87
C LEU A 319 1.05 -27.25 -10.98
N ILE A 320 -0.21 -27.64 -10.87
CA ILE A 320 -1.45 -26.86 -11.10
C ILE A 320 -1.31 -25.73 -12.14
N SER A 321 -1.71 -26.01 -13.37
CA SER A 321 -2.87 -25.25 -13.86
C SER A 321 -4.09 -25.99 -13.34
N THR A 322 -5.13 -25.30 -12.89
CA THR A 322 -6.39 -25.88 -12.42
C THR A 322 -6.96 -26.81 -13.49
N TYR A 323 -6.59 -28.09 -13.43
CA TYR A 323 -7.14 -29.14 -14.25
C TYR A 323 -8.52 -29.46 -13.70
N ASP A 324 -9.55 -28.92 -14.34
CA ASP A 324 -10.94 -29.30 -14.13
C ASP A 324 -11.25 -30.52 -15.03
N PRO A 325 -11.27 -31.75 -14.49
CA PRO A 325 -11.54 -32.95 -15.28
C PRO A 325 -12.99 -33.06 -15.76
N ALA A 326 -13.90 -32.16 -15.34
CA ALA A 326 -15.30 -32.22 -15.74
C ALA A 326 -15.55 -31.60 -17.13
N THR A 327 -14.61 -30.81 -17.68
CA THR A 327 -14.83 -30.04 -18.92
C THR A 327 -13.82 -30.30 -20.04
N VAL A 328 -12.81 -31.16 -19.81
CA VAL A 328 -11.83 -31.54 -20.84
C VAL A 328 -11.83 -33.06 -21.03
N SER A 329 -12.37 -33.54 -22.15
CA SER A 329 -12.04 -34.88 -22.64
C SER A 329 -10.53 -34.95 -22.85
N GLU A 330 -9.83 -35.82 -22.12
CA GLU A 330 -8.39 -36.04 -22.11
C GLU A 330 -7.68 -35.57 -23.40
N GLN A 331 -7.13 -34.36 -23.38
CA GLN A 331 -6.33 -33.88 -24.50
C GLN A 331 -4.87 -34.28 -24.26
N LEU A 332 -4.50 -35.48 -24.70
CA LEU A 332 -3.09 -35.85 -24.91
C LEU A 332 -2.56 -35.02 -26.10
N VAL A 333 -1.99 -33.84 -25.83
CA VAL A 333 -1.21 -33.11 -26.83
C VAL A 333 0.20 -32.84 -26.32
N GLY A 334 1.18 -33.41 -27.02
CA GLY A 334 2.59 -33.18 -26.80
C GLY A 334 3.37 -33.57 -28.05
N LEU A 335 4.17 -32.64 -28.54
CA LEU A 335 4.99 -32.73 -29.75
C LEU A 335 5.93 -33.95 -29.64
N THR A 336 5.69 -34.95 -30.50
CA THR A 336 6.61 -36.07 -30.82
C THR A 336 7.41 -36.65 -29.64
N ALA A 337 6.72 -37.25 -28.67
CA ALA A 337 7.36 -38.11 -27.67
C ALA A 337 6.69 -39.49 -27.70
N ALA A 338 7.49 -40.55 -27.82
CA ALA A 338 7.01 -41.91 -27.56
C ALA A 338 6.62 -41.98 -26.06
N GLN A 339 5.34 -42.17 -25.78
CA GLN A 339 4.83 -42.26 -24.41
C GLN A 339 4.39 -43.70 -24.13
N ALA A 340 4.91 -44.27 -23.05
CA ALA A 340 4.49 -45.57 -22.54
C ALA A 340 3.35 -45.38 -21.54
N LEU A 341 2.17 -45.90 -21.86
CA LEU A 341 1.02 -45.95 -20.97
C LEU A 341 1.06 -47.28 -20.19
N THR A 342 1.43 -47.25 -18.92
CA THR A 342 1.40 -48.42 -18.03
C THR A 342 0.17 -48.37 -17.13
N ASN A 343 -0.53 -49.50 -16.95
CA ASN A 343 -1.71 -49.65 -16.09
C ASN A 343 -2.91 -48.73 -16.42
N LYS A 344 -3.10 -48.35 -17.69
CA LYS A 344 -4.27 -47.60 -18.17
C LYS A 344 -4.98 -48.39 -19.27
N SER A 345 -6.31 -48.41 -19.23
CA SER A 345 -7.13 -48.91 -20.35
C SER A 345 -7.36 -47.79 -21.35
N VAL A 346 -6.98 -47.97 -22.61
CA VAL A 346 -7.31 -47.02 -23.67
C VAL A 346 -8.53 -47.54 -24.40
N ASN A 347 -9.70 -46.92 -24.19
CA ASN A 347 -10.95 -47.35 -24.80
C ASN A 347 -11.34 -46.40 -25.94
N GLY A 348 -11.63 -46.91 -27.13
CA GLY A 348 -12.07 -46.10 -28.27
C GLY A 348 -10.97 -45.38 -29.08
N VAL A 349 -9.75 -45.94 -29.15
CA VAL A 349 -8.69 -45.39 -30.01
C VAL A 349 -9.11 -45.45 -31.49
N THR A 350 -9.23 -44.29 -32.13
CA THR A 350 -9.35 -44.19 -33.60
C THR A 350 -7.96 -43.94 -34.18
N LEU A 351 -7.33 -44.97 -34.72
CA LEU A 351 -6.06 -44.83 -35.45
C LEU A 351 -6.34 -44.27 -36.83
N ASN A 352 -6.14 -42.96 -37.01
CA ASN A 352 -6.22 -42.34 -38.33
C ASN A 352 -4.88 -42.50 -39.09
N SER A 353 -4.37 -43.73 -39.17
CA SER A 353 -3.29 -44.04 -40.11
C SER A 353 -3.92 -44.25 -41.48
N ALA A 354 -3.59 -43.37 -42.42
CA ALA A 354 -4.01 -43.47 -43.80
C ALA A 354 -3.66 -44.85 -44.39
N GLY A 355 -4.69 -45.67 -44.63
CA GLY A 355 -4.64 -46.80 -45.55
C GLY A 355 -4.23 -48.16 -44.96
N GLY A 356 -5.23 -49.04 -44.79
CA GLY A 356 -5.05 -50.48 -44.99
C GLY A 356 -5.28 -51.37 -43.76
N GLY A 357 -6.52 -51.81 -43.56
CA GLY A 357 -6.86 -52.99 -42.74
C GLY A 357 -7.51 -52.67 -41.40
N VAL A 358 -8.76 -53.10 -41.21
CA VAL A 358 -9.52 -52.96 -39.96
C VAL A 358 -8.98 -53.97 -38.94
N ALA A 359 -7.86 -53.66 -38.29
CA ALA A 359 -7.36 -54.44 -37.16
C ALA A 359 -8.06 -53.98 -35.86
N ARG A 360 -8.50 -54.93 -35.03
CA ARG A 360 -9.10 -54.63 -33.71
C ARG A 360 -8.04 -54.76 -32.60
N LEU A 361 -8.12 -53.87 -31.62
CA LEU A 361 -7.30 -53.92 -30.40
C LEU A 361 -7.85 -55.00 -29.46
N LYS A 362 -6.99 -55.91 -29.00
CA LYS A 362 -7.32 -56.93 -27.99
C LYS A 362 -7.13 -56.38 -26.58
N ASP A 363 -7.68 -57.11 -25.59
CA ASP A 363 -7.50 -56.84 -24.16
C ASP A 363 -6.03 -56.87 -23.70
N ASP A 364 -5.17 -57.55 -24.47
CA ASP A 364 -3.70 -57.60 -24.26
C ASP A 364 -2.95 -56.41 -24.90
N GLY A 365 -3.67 -55.47 -25.52
CA GLY A 365 -3.10 -54.30 -26.17
C GLY A 365 -2.51 -54.54 -27.57
N THR A 366 -2.64 -55.74 -28.14
CA THR A 366 -2.15 -56.04 -29.50
C THR A 366 -3.23 -55.80 -30.57
N TYR A 367 -2.81 -55.38 -31.77
CA TYR A 367 -3.69 -55.25 -32.93
C TYR A 367 -3.67 -56.54 -33.74
N THR A 368 -4.84 -57.10 -34.04
CA THR A 368 -4.95 -58.27 -34.92
C THR A 368 -6.09 -58.14 -35.92
N ASN A 369 -5.91 -58.77 -37.08
CA ASN A 369 -6.99 -58.96 -38.04
C ASN A 369 -8.05 -59.90 -37.43
N VAL A 370 -9.33 -59.66 -37.75
CA VAL A 370 -10.41 -60.58 -37.38
C VAL A 370 -10.10 -61.95 -37.96
N THR A 371 -9.92 -62.93 -37.08
CA THR A 371 -9.63 -64.30 -37.50
C THR A 371 -10.93 -65.07 -37.76
N PRO A 372 -10.93 -66.08 -38.64
CA PRO A 372 -12.11 -66.91 -38.88
C PRO A 372 -12.70 -67.54 -37.61
N ALA A 373 -11.86 -67.88 -36.62
CA ALA A 373 -12.32 -68.45 -35.35
C ALA A 373 -13.24 -67.51 -34.54
N GLU A 374 -13.09 -66.20 -34.71
CA GLU A 374 -13.79 -65.18 -33.91
C GLU A 374 -15.17 -64.82 -34.50
N VAL A 375 -15.48 -65.23 -35.73
CA VAL A 375 -16.82 -65.14 -36.34
C VAL A 375 -17.66 -66.40 -36.16
N GLY A 376 -17.23 -67.32 -35.28
CA GLY A 376 -17.96 -68.56 -34.97
C GLY A 376 -17.94 -69.60 -36.09
N ASN A 377 -17.05 -69.46 -37.07
CA ASN A 377 -16.91 -70.39 -38.19
C ASN A 377 -15.43 -70.69 -38.45
N GLY A 378 -15.00 -71.93 -38.19
CA GLY A 378 -13.61 -72.37 -38.41
C GLY A 378 -13.15 -72.36 -39.87
N THR A 379 -14.03 -71.99 -40.79
CA THR A 379 -13.77 -71.91 -42.23
C THR A 379 -14.00 -70.48 -42.72
N ALA A 380 -12.98 -69.88 -43.35
CA ALA A 380 -13.08 -68.55 -43.93
C ALA A 380 -14.26 -68.49 -44.95
N GLN A 381 -15.21 -67.57 -44.72
CA GLN A 381 -16.47 -67.55 -45.47
C GLN A 381 -16.32 -67.01 -46.90
N TRP A 382 -15.41 -66.06 -47.10
CA TRP A 382 -15.12 -65.46 -48.40
C TRP A 382 -13.61 -65.22 -48.52
N ASN A 383 -12.93 -65.99 -49.37
CA ASN A 383 -11.57 -65.72 -49.81
C ASN A 383 -11.58 -65.44 -51.31
N ALA A 384 -10.51 -64.82 -51.83
CA ALA A 384 -10.40 -64.52 -53.27
C ALA A 384 -10.58 -65.75 -54.20
N ASN A 385 -10.33 -66.96 -53.69
CA ASN A 385 -10.39 -68.23 -54.42
C ASN A 385 -11.20 -69.33 -53.72
N LYS A 386 -11.95 -69.00 -52.66
CA LYS A 386 -12.77 -70.00 -51.94
C LYS A 386 -14.11 -69.41 -51.51
N VAL A 387 -15.17 -70.18 -51.67
CA VAL A 387 -16.50 -69.88 -51.12
C VAL A 387 -16.79 -70.91 -50.04
N GLN A 388 -17.02 -70.45 -48.80
CA GLN A 388 -17.21 -71.32 -47.63
C GLN A 388 -16.10 -72.38 -47.44
N GLY A 389 -14.86 -72.01 -47.75
CA GLY A 389 -13.68 -72.88 -47.64
C GLY A 389 -13.47 -73.91 -48.74
N ASN A 390 -14.45 -74.11 -49.63
CA ASN A 390 -14.28 -74.94 -50.82
C ASN A 390 -13.59 -74.14 -51.92
N ASP A 391 -12.70 -74.79 -52.65
CA ASP A 391 -12.00 -74.14 -53.76
C ASP A 391 -13.00 -73.68 -54.83
N VAL A 392 -12.79 -72.47 -55.32
CA VAL A 392 -13.35 -71.99 -56.58
C VAL A 392 -12.25 -72.19 -57.61
N GLU A 393 -12.53 -72.95 -58.68
CA GLU A 393 -11.51 -73.16 -59.72
C GLU A 393 -11.01 -71.83 -60.28
N ALA A 394 -9.69 -71.73 -60.46
CA ALA A 394 -9.08 -70.57 -61.09
C ALA A 394 -9.60 -70.40 -62.53
N PHE A 395 -10.08 -69.21 -62.83
CA PHE A 395 -10.55 -68.77 -64.14
C PHE A 395 -9.58 -69.21 -65.25
N THR A 396 -9.99 -70.14 -66.12
CA THR A 396 -9.26 -70.34 -67.38
C THR A 396 -9.67 -69.22 -68.31
N ALA A 397 -8.79 -68.22 -68.46
CA ALA A 397 -9.02 -67.08 -69.32
C ALA A 397 -9.30 -67.53 -70.77
N GLY A 398 -10.46 -67.15 -71.32
CA GLY A 398 -10.75 -67.37 -72.74
C GLY A 398 -12.20 -67.62 -73.15
N ALA A 399 -13.16 -67.75 -72.23
CA ALA A 399 -14.59 -67.72 -72.56
C ALA A 399 -15.19 -66.38 -72.13
N PRO A 400 -16.18 -65.82 -72.86
CA PRO A 400 -16.94 -64.66 -72.37
C PRO A 400 -17.70 -65.09 -71.11
N ASP A 401 -17.29 -64.54 -69.96
CA ASP A 401 -17.74 -64.95 -68.63
C ASP A 401 -19.22 -64.62 -68.37
N ASP A 402 -19.79 -63.73 -69.17
CA ASP A 402 -21.14 -63.16 -69.07
C ASP A 402 -22.27 -64.22 -69.23
N ALA A 403 -21.94 -65.43 -69.69
CA ALA A 403 -22.90 -66.51 -69.96
C ALA A 403 -22.75 -67.73 -69.03
N LYS A 404 -21.96 -67.64 -67.96
CA LYS A 404 -21.68 -68.76 -67.06
C LYS A 404 -22.20 -68.52 -65.64
N VAL A 405 -22.49 -69.60 -64.92
CA VAL A 405 -22.92 -69.57 -63.50
C VAL A 405 -21.99 -70.39 -62.63
N LEU A 406 -21.64 -69.87 -61.45
CA LEU A 406 -20.87 -70.62 -60.48
C LEU A 406 -21.76 -71.69 -59.86
N THR A 407 -21.44 -72.95 -60.12
CA THR A 407 -22.25 -74.10 -59.70
C THR A 407 -21.40 -75.03 -58.85
N TRP A 408 -22.00 -75.61 -57.81
CA TRP A 408 -21.36 -76.69 -57.06
C TRP A 408 -21.32 -77.96 -57.92
N VAL A 409 -20.13 -78.50 -58.16
CA VAL A 409 -19.93 -79.73 -58.93
C VAL A 409 -19.57 -80.87 -58.00
N ASP A 410 -20.54 -81.74 -57.69
CA ASP A 410 -20.36 -82.85 -56.76
C ASP A 410 -19.18 -83.77 -57.13
N ALA A 411 -19.01 -84.04 -58.44
CA ALA A 411 -17.96 -84.92 -58.95
C ALA A 411 -16.54 -84.45 -58.60
N ASN A 412 -16.35 -83.13 -58.49
CA ASN A 412 -15.07 -82.50 -58.22
C ASN A 412 -15.01 -81.83 -56.83
N SER A 413 -16.12 -81.88 -56.07
CA SER A 413 -16.26 -81.30 -54.72
C SER A 413 -15.77 -79.86 -54.62
N ARG A 414 -16.05 -79.06 -55.65
CA ARG A 414 -15.63 -77.65 -55.74
C ARG A 414 -16.66 -76.82 -56.50
N PHE A 415 -16.56 -75.50 -56.37
CA PHE A 415 -17.34 -74.58 -57.20
C PHE A 415 -16.66 -74.39 -58.55
N GLU A 416 -17.40 -74.62 -59.64
CA GLU A 416 -16.92 -74.48 -61.02
C GLU A 416 -17.82 -73.55 -61.81
N LEU A 417 -17.24 -72.85 -62.79
CA LEU A 417 -17.97 -71.96 -63.68
C LEU A 417 -18.50 -72.76 -64.88
N LEU A 418 -19.78 -73.09 -64.86
CA LEU A 418 -20.41 -73.93 -65.88
C LEU A 418 -21.34 -73.09 -66.77
N THR A 419 -21.50 -73.54 -68.03
CA THR A 419 -22.62 -73.04 -68.84
C THR A 419 -23.92 -73.53 -68.19
N PRO A 420 -24.88 -72.65 -67.87
CA PRO A 420 -26.17 -73.10 -67.39
C PRO A 420 -26.83 -74.01 -68.45
N PRO A 421 -27.56 -75.06 -68.04
CA PRO A 421 -28.30 -75.91 -68.98
C PRO A 421 -29.28 -75.05 -69.78
N GLY A 422 -29.16 -75.03 -71.12
CA GLY A 422 -30.09 -74.31 -72.01
C GLY A 422 -29.53 -73.09 -72.76
N ALA A 423 -28.26 -72.71 -72.58
CA ALA A 423 -27.67 -71.58 -73.32
C ALA A 423 -27.00 -72.00 -74.66
N GLY A 424 -27.68 -72.81 -75.47
CA GLY A 424 -27.24 -73.19 -76.82
C GLY A 424 -28.40 -73.03 -77.81
N GLY A 425 -28.52 -71.86 -78.42
CA GLY A 425 -29.55 -71.57 -79.44
C GLY A 425 -30.95 -71.39 -78.83
N GLY A 426 -31.33 -70.15 -78.59
CA GLY A 426 -32.61 -69.81 -77.98
C GLY A 426 -33.79 -70.44 -78.71
N GLU A 427 -34.65 -71.14 -77.97
CA GLU A 427 -35.99 -71.41 -78.47
C GLU A 427 -36.68 -70.06 -78.69
N VAL A 428 -37.15 -69.87 -79.91
CA VAL A 428 -37.88 -68.69 -80.35
C VAL A 428 -39.19 -68.65 -79.57
N ASN A 429 -39.20 -67.97 -78.43
CA ASN A 429 -40.37 -67.81 -77.58
C ASN A 429 -41.23 -66.66 -78.12
N THR A 430 -41.66 -66.77 -79.39
CA THR A 430 -42.59 -65.83 -80.00
C THR A 430 -43.98 -66.12 -79.46
N LEU A 431 -44.60 -65.09 -78.90
CA LEU A 431 -45.93 -65.15 -78.29
C LEU A 431 -47.00 -65.34 -79.38
N ALA A 432 -47.25 -66.58 -79.81
CA ALA A 432 -48.21 -66.87 -80.87
C ALA A 432 -49.62 -67.14 -80.30
N LEU A 433 -50.64 -66.47 -80.84
CA LEU A 433 -52.03 -66.83 -80.62
C LEU A 433 -52.37 -68.03 -81.52
N ALA A 434 -52.76 -69.16 -80.94
CA ALA A 434 -53.19 -70.31 -81.72
C ALA A 434 -54.41 -69.92 -82.59
N PRO A 435 -54.38 -70.16 -83.93
CA PRO A 435 -55.51 -69.87 -84.80
C PRO A 435 -56.77 -70.60 -84.32
N GLY A 436 -57.83 -69.85 -84.00
CA GLY A 436 -59.12 -70.42 -83.56
C GLY A 436 -59.28 -70.68 -82.06
N ALA A 437 -58.38 -70.18 -81.19
CA ALA A 437 -58.49 -70.41 -79.75
C ALA A 437 -59.75 -69.75 -79.14
N THR A 438 -60.62 -70.58 -78.54
CA THR A 438 -61.82 -70.18 -77.79
C THR A 438 -61.74 -70.72 -76.35
N GLY A 439 -61.52 -69.85 -75.36
CA GLY A 439 -61.44 -70.19 -73.92
C GLY A 439 -60.18 -71.00 -73.56
N LEU A 440 -59.40 -70.66 -72.54
CA LEU A 440 -59.61 -71.12 -71.16
C LEU A 440 -58.63 -70.43 -70.16
N ASP A 441 -58.90 -70.65 -68.88
CA ASP A 441 -58.40 -70.12 -67.59
C ASP A 441 -56.86 -69.88 -67.43
N PRO A 442 -56.37 -68.76 -66.84
CA PRO A 442 -54.94 -68.47 -66.64
C PRO A 442 -54.17 -69.34 -65.64
N THR A 443 -54.81 -70.35 -65.02
CA THR A 443 -54.21 -71.17 -63.95
C THR A 443 -53.78 -72.57 -64.39
N GLU A 444 -53.89 -72.92 -65.67
CA GLU A 444 -53.42 -74.21 -66.19
C GLU A 444 -51.88 -74.29 -66.16
N PRO A 445 -51.27 -75.29 -65.48
CA PRO A 445 -49.83 -75.46 -65.43
C PRO A 445 -49.26 -75.81 -66.81
N LYS A 446 -48.11 -75.23 -67.15
CA LYS A 446 -47.46 -75.35 -68.45
C LYS A 446 -47.13 -76.82 -68.79
N SER A 447 -47.80 -77.39 -69.79
CA SER A 447 -47.46 -78.67 -70.41
C SER A 447 -46.96 -78.42 -71.84
N GLY A 448 -45.64 -78.28 -71.99
CA GLY A 448 -44.98 -77.94 -73.26
C GLY A 448 -44.34 -76.53 -73.25
N LEU A 449 -44.07 -75.95 -74.41
CA LEU A 449 -43.12 -74.84 -74.54
C LEU A 449 -43.66 -73.41 -74.40
N GLU A 450 -44.98 -73.17 -74.32
CA GLU A 450 -45.48 -71.77 -74.37
C GLU A 450 -46.41 -71.36 -73.22
N LEU A 451 -46.27 -70.09 -72.80
CA LEU A 451 -47.24 -69.35 -71.98
C LEU A 451 -48.18 -68.60 -72.95
N ARG A 452 -49.50 -68.79 -72.86
CA ARG A 452 -50.49 -68.10 -73.71
C ARG A 452 -51.00 -66.84 -73.01
N THR A 453 -50.91 -65.67 -73.64
CA THR A 453 -51.52 -64.42 -73.17
C THR A 453 -52.91 -64.20 -73.79
N LYS A 454 -53.80 -63.47 -73.10
CA LYS A 454 -55.12 -63.09 -73.62
C LYS A 454 -54.95 -61.93 -74.62
N GLY A 455 -55.52 -61.99 -75.82
CA GLY A 455 -55.46 -60.88 -76.80
C GLY A 455 -56.36 -59.69 -76.40
N PHE A 456 -56.00 -58.46 -76.82
CA PHE A 456 -56.81 -57.24 -76.65
C PHE A 456 -57.99 -57.22 -77.64
N THR A 457 -59.22 -57.00 -77.16
CA THR A 457 -60.41 -56.84 -78.03
C THR A 457 -60.54 -55.38 -78.47
N SER A 458 -60.72 -55.11 -79.77
CA SER A 458 -60.94 -53.75 -80.30
C SER A 458 -62.36 -53.24 -79.95
N GLY A 459 -62.44 -52.02 -79.40
CA GLY A 459 -63.69 -51.26 -79.24
C GLY A 459 -63.98 -50.35 -80.43
N ASN A 460 -65.23 -49.91 -80.58
CA ASN A 460 -65.74 -49.16 -81.74
C ASN A 460 -64.89 -47.92 -82.08
N GLY A 461 -64.38 -47.84 -83.32
CA GLY A 461 -63.70 -46.66 -83.87
C GLY A 461 -62.18 -46.61 -83.71
N VAL A 462 -61.56 -47.60 -83.04
CA VAL A 462 -60.10 -47.76 -82.98
C VAL A 462 -59.69 -48.99 -83.79
N THR A 463 -58.91 -48.78 -84.84
CA THR A 463 -58.33 -49.90 -85.60
C THR A 463 -56.98 -50.24 -84.97
N GLN A 464 -56.85 -51.48 -84.50
CA GLN A 464 -55.56 -52.04 -84.09
C GLN A 464 -55.00 -52.84 -85.25
N ALA A 465 -53.83 -52.46 -85.75
CA ALA A 465 -53.12 -53.18 -86.78
C ALA A 465 -51.70 -53.47 -86.30
N ILE A 466 -51.26 -54.71 -86.48
CA ILE A 466 -49.85 -55.05 -86.30
C ILE A 466 -49.15 -54.68 -87.60
N VAL A 467 -48.19 -53.77 -87.52
CA VAL A 467 -47.39 -53.31 -88.66
C VAL A 467 -45.93 -53.51 -88.31
N GLY A 468 -45.36 -54.63 -88.76
CA GLY A 468 -44.02 -55.05 -88.34
C GLY A 468 -44.03 -55.56 -86.90
N ASP A 469 -43.07 -55.10 -86.09
CA ASP A 469 -42.90 -55.49 -84.69
C ASP A 469 -43.81 -54.70 -83.73
N ASP A 470 -44.49 -53.67 -84.22
CA ASP A 470 -45.33 -52.78 -83.42
C ASP A 470 -46.82 -53.09 -83.57
N ILE A 471 -47.53 -52.96 -82.44
CA ILE A 471 -48.99 -52.85 -82.44
C ILE A 471 -49.32 -51.37 -82.61
N GLN A 472 -49.73 -50.98 -83.81
CA GLN A 472 -50.17 -49.61 -84.08
C GLN A 472 -51.63 -49.43 -83.70
N THR A 473 -51.88 -48.34 -82.97
CA THR A 473 -53.22 -47.86 -82.66
C THR A 473 -53.35 -46.43 -83.17
N THR A 474 -54.39 -46.13 -83.95
CA THR A 474 -54.66 -44.76 -84.40
C THR A 474 -55.40 -44.01 -83.29
N GLY A 475 -54.80 -42.92 -82.78
CA GLY A 475 -55.38 -42.08 -81.72
C GLY A 475 -56.43 -41.09 -82.24
N ILE A 476 -57.29 -40.59 -81.34
CA ILE A 476 -58.36 -39.64 -81.65
C ILE A 476 -57.76 -38.23 -81.88
N THR A 477 -58.10 -37.58 -82.99
CA THR A 477 -57.63 -36.23 -83.36
C THR A 477 -58.18 -35.17 -82.41
N ALA A 478 -57.35 -34.20 -82.02
CA ALA A 478 -57.77 -33.11 -81.13
C ALA A 478 -58.80 -32.18 -81.78
N THR A 479 -59.71 -31.66 -80.97
CA THR A 479 -60.60 -30.54 -81.32
C THR A 479 -60.64 -29.54 -80.16
N ASP A 480 -61.30 -28.39 -80.33
CA ASP A 480 -61.52 -27.42 -79.24
C ASP A 480 -62.30 -28.00 -78.04
N SER A 481 -62.99 -29.12 -78.24
CA SER A 481 -63.89 -29.75 -77.29
C SER A 481 -63.40 -31.13 -76.80
N GLN A 482 -62.38 -31.70 -77.44
CA GLN A 482 -61.84 -33.02 -77.12
C GLN A 482 -60.32 -33.02 -77.14
N ILE A 483 -59.72 -33.44 -76.03
CA ILE A 483 -58.29 -33.69 -75.95
C ILE A 483 -57.95 -34.84 -76.89
N GLY A 484 -57.00 -34.59 -77.79
CA GLY A 484 -56.50 -35.58 -78.72
C GLY A 484 -55.12 -35.16 -79.22
N VAL A 485 -54.64 -35.84 -80.26
CA VAL A 485 -53.37 -35.51 -80.90
C VAL A 485 -53.61 -34.39 -81.93
N VAL A 486 -52.77 -33.35 -81.93
CA VAL A 486 -52.82 -32.23 -82.89
C VAL A 486 -51.49 -32.11 -83.65
N GLU A 487 -51.57 -31.85 -84.95
CA GLU A 487 -50.38 -31.67 -85.80
C GLU A 487 -49.86 -30.22 -85.75
N LEU A 488 -48.55 -30.04 -85.98
CA LEU A 488 -47.91 -28.72 -86.04
C LEU A 488 -48.06 -28.07 -87.43
N ALA A 489 -48.23 -26.75 -87.47
CA ALA A 489 -48.29 -25.98 -88.69
C ALA A 489 -46.90 -25.82 -89.32
N THR A 490 -46.83 -25.88 -90.65
CA THR A 490 -45.58 -25.64 -91.39
C THR A 490 -45.29 -24.13 -91.52
N ASP A 491 -44.05 -23.77 -91.85
CA ASP A 491 -43.64 -22.36 -91.99
C ASP A 491 -44.41 -21.61 -93.10
N ALA A 492 -44.80 -22.30 -94.17
CA ALA A 492 -45.58 -21.71 -95.27
C ALA A 492 -47.04 -21.43 -94.86
N GLU A 493 -47.66 -22.35 -94.12
CA GLU A 493 -49.00 -22.16 -93.57
C GLU A 493 -49.01 -21.06 -92.51
N THR A 494 -47.94 -20.96 -91.72
CA THR A 494 -47.71 -19.89 -90.75
C THR A 494 -47.59 -18.53 -91.43
N ALA A 495 -46.80 -18.41 -92.50
CA ALA A 495 -46.61 -17.16 -93.23
C ALA A 495 -47.88 -16.65 -93.93
N THR A 496 -48.75 -17.56 -94.37
CA THR A 496 -50.01 -17.21 -95.05
C THR A 496 -51.21 -17.14 -94.10
N GLY A 497 -51.09 -17.60 -92.86
CA GLY A 497 -52.16 -17.63 -91.86
C GLY A 497 -53.25 -18.66 -92.13
N THR A 498 -52.95 -19.74 -92.85
CA THR A 498 -53.96 -20.72 -93.33
C THR A 498 -54.18 -21.92 -92.39
N ALA A 499 -53.27 -22.17 -91.45
CA ALA A 499 -53.42 -23.24 -90.46
C ALA A 499 -54.30 -22.80 -89.27
N ILE A 500 -55.58 -23.20 -89.26
CA ILE A 500 -56.55 -22.85 -88.21
C ILE A 500 -56.75 -23.94 -87.14
N ASP A 501 -56.32 -25.17 -87.43
CA ASP A 501 -56.54 -26.39 -86.63
C ASP A 501 -55.22 -27.13 -86.31
N ARG A 502 -54.09 -26.46 -86.54
CA ARG A 502 -52.74 -26.94 -86.27
C ARG A 502 -52.03 -25.98 -85.32
N ALA A 503 -51.12 -26.50 -84.50
CA ALA A 503 -50.39 -25.68 -83.54
C ALA A 503 -49.15 -25.02 -84.19
N LEU A 504 -48.97 -23.72 -83.99
CA LEU A 504 -47.75 -23.01 -84.41
C LEU A 504 -46.59 -23.25 -83.44
N THR A 505 -45.38 -23.36 -83.99
CA THR A 505 -44.17 -23.42 -83.16
C THR A 505 -43.54 -22.03 -82.99
N PRO A 506 -42.83 -21.75 -81.89
CA PRO A 506 -42.12 -20.48 -81.70
C PRO A 506 -41.15 -20.13 -82.83
N ALA A 507 -40.54 -21.14 -83.46
CA ALA A 507 -39.62 -20.97 -84.60
C ALA A 507 -40.34 -20.46 -85.85
N SER A 508 -41.49 -21.06 -86.19
CA SER A 508 -42.29 -20.63 -87.35
C SER A 508 -42.79 -19.17 -87.20
N ALA A 509 -43.14 -18.75 -85.99
CA ALA A 509 -43.59 -17.41 -85.67
C ALA A 509 -42.48 -16.33 -85.75
N ALA A 510 -41.22 -16.70 -85.52
CA ALA A 510 -40.11 -15.76 -85.49
C ALA A 510 -39.67 -15.25 -86.89
N SER A 511 -40.04 -15.96 -87.96
CA SER A 511 -39.63 -15.65 -89.36
C SER A 511 -40.32 -14.41 -89.98
N HIS A 512 -41.21 -13.73 -89.26
CA HIS A 512 -42.03 -12.61 -89.78
C HIS A 512 -41.78 -11.23 -89.13
N TYR A 513 -40.74 -11.08 -88.30
CA TYR A 513 -40.36 -9.77 -87.76
C TYR A 513 -39.35 -9.03 -88.66
N ALA A 514 -39.79 -8.03 -89.41
CA ALA A 514 -38.89 -7.10 -90.09
C ALA A 514 -38.42 -5.96 -89.14
N PRO A 515 -37.13 -5.59 -89.12
CA PRO A 515 -36.60 -4.54 -88.23
C PRO A 515 -37.07 -3.13 -88.62
N ARG A 516 -37.25 -2.29 -87.59
CA ARG A 516 -37.74 -0.90 -87.60
C ARG A 516 -37.05 -0.01 -88.66
N SER A 517 -37.83 0.56 -89.58
CA SER A 517 -37.34 1.56 -90.55
C SER A 517 -36.91 2.85 -89.84
N ILE A 518 -35.62 3.19 -89.87
CA ILE A 518 -35.13 4.50 -89.45
C ILE A 518 -34.70 5.24 -90.71
N ALA A 519 -35.54 6.16 -91.18
CA ALA A 519 -35.16 7.14 -92.18
C ALA A 519 -34.20 8.18 -91.55
N PRO A 520 -33.08 8.54 -92.18
CA PRO A 520 -32.39 9.78 -91.87
C PRO A 520 -32.94 10.93 -92.74
N ASP A 521 -33.38 12.01 -92.07
CA ASP A 521 -33.43 13.36 -92.64
C ASP A 521 -32.01 13.81 -93.01
N ILE A 522 -31.72 14.11 -94.30
CA ILE A 522 -31.21 15.37 -94.90
C ILE A 522 -31.51 15.36 -96.39
#